data_AF-A0AB74HLL6-F1
#
_entry.id   AF-A0AB74HLL6-F1
#
_cell.length_a   1.000
_cell.length_b   1.000
_cell.length_c   1.000
_cell.angle_alpha   90.00
_cell.angle_beta   90.00
_cell.angle_gamma   90.00
#
_symmetry.space_group_name_H-M   'P 1'
#
loop_
_entity.id
_entity.type
_entity.pdbx_description
1 polymer ?
#
loop_
_entity_poly.entity_id
_entity_poly.type
_entity_poly.pdbx_seq_one_letter_code
_entity_poly.pdbx_strand_id
1 'polypeptide(L)'
;MSVLKIDPETYDVFAALPTYFREQSPFYIEGSIEGRALIEVVGYGIVAEVEIMLVETTTRPDDRYWRTRPDDEVRDYCLVDLVGLDFHHPLLKSGMYDVSTSYATLKDMWDRGYQVPSQRWTRQTYETHLARERMMMHRIASVTACTSCGVDLIDRYGAMAHRLLEYHLEGDSGMWVCPTCHKAIHHAE
;
A
#
# COMPACT_ATOMS: atom_id res chain seq x y z
N MET A 1 -0.65 -8.29 18.42
CA MET A 1 -0.08 -8.00 17.08
C MET A 1 -1.13 -7.21 16.31
N SER A 2 -0.76 -6.17 15.57
CA SER A 2 -1.73 -5.26 14.89
C SER A 2 -1.59 -5.21 13.37
N VAL A 3 -0.77 -6.10 12.81
CA VAL A 3 -0.45 -6.17 11.39
C VAL A 3 -0.59 -7.62 10.93
N LEU A 4 -1.41 -7.86 9.91
CA LEU A 4 -1.43 -9.11 9.15
C LEU A 4 -0.44 -9.01 7.99
N LYS A 5 0.26 -10.10 7.68
CA LYS A 5 1.27 -10.13 6.62
C LYS A 5 0.80 -11.00 5.47
N ILE A 6 0.95 -10.50 4.25
CA ILE A 6 0.72 -11.25 3.02
C ILE A 6 2.04 -11.34 2.27
N ASP A 7 2.44 -12.57 1.94
CA ASP A 7 3.55 -12.83 1.05
C ASP A 7 3.08 -12.78 -0.41
N PRO A 8 3.56 -11.82 -1.24
CA PRO A 8 3.14 -11.70 -2.63
C PRO A 8 3.58 -12.87 -3.52
N GLU A 9 4.54 -13.70 -3.08
CA GLU A 9 4.96 -14.91 -3.79
C GLU A 9 3.96 -16.05 -3.64
N THR A 10 3.19 -16.09 -2.54
CA THR A 10 2.20 -17.14 -2.27
C THR A 10 0.77 -16.72 -2.60
N TYR A 11 0.48 -15.42 -2.57
CA TYR A 11 -0.84 -14.86 -2.79
C TYR A 11 -0.80 -13.64 -3.72
N ASP A 12 -1.66 -13.58 -4.74
CA ASP A 12 -1.73 -12.48 -5.69
C ASP A 12 -2.41 -11.24 -5.10
N VAL A 13 -1.71 -10.59 -4.16
CA VAL A 13 -2.23 -9.46 -3.40
C VAL A 13 -2.57 -8.24 -4.27
N PHE A 14 -1.87 -8.06 -5.39
CA PHE A 14 -2.08 -6.94 -6.30
C PHE A 14 -3.35 -7.10 -7.14
N ALA A 15 -3.81 -8.34 -7.36
CA ALA A 15 -5.12 -8.61 -7.97
C ALA A 15 -6.23 -8.74 -6.91
N ALA A 16 -5.94 -9.38 -5.78
CA ALA A 16 -6.89 -9.69 -4.72
C ALA A 16 -7.46 -8.45 -4.04
N LEU A 17 -6.61 -7.61 -3.44
CA LEU A 17 -7.08 -6.51 -2.60
C LEU A 17 -7.95 -5.49 -3.36
N PRO A 18 -7.57 -5.02 -4.58
CA PRO A 18 -8.45 -4.14 -5.34
C PRO A 18 -9.80 -4.77 -5.68
N THR A 19 -9.81 -6.09 -5.91
CA THR A 19 -11.03 -6.80 -6.27
C THR A 19 -11.94 -6.93 -5.06
N TYR A 20 -11.44 -7.41 -3.93
CA TYR A 20 -12.23 -7.52 -2.69
C TYR A 20 -12.71 -6.18 -2.17
N PHE A 21 -11.87 -5.13 -2.26
CA PHE A 21 -12.27 -3.78 -1.91
C PHE A 21 -13.41 -3.26 -2.80
N ARG A 22 -13.35 -3.51 -4.11
CA ARG A 22 -14.41 -3.11 -5.04
C ARG A 22 -15.70 -3.92 -4.86
N GLU A 23 -15.56 -5.22 -4.62
CA GLU A 23 -16.68 -6.15 -4.43
C GLU A 23 -17.25 -6.09 -3.00
N GLN A 24 -16.60 -5.37 -2.08
CA GLN A 24 -16.96 -5.30 -0.64
C GLN A 24 -17.17 -6.72 -0.07
N SER A 25 -16.25 -7.61 -0.43
CA SER A 25 -16.34 -9.03 -0.13
C SER A 25 -15.22 -9.43 0.83
N PRO A 26 -15.53 -10.12 1.93
CA PRO A 26 -14.52 -10.54 2.88
C PRO A 26 -13.67 -11.68 2.31
N PHE A 27 -12.45 -11.82 2.81
CA PHE A 27 -11.51 -12.86 2.39
C PHE A 27 -10.60 -13.29 3.54
N TYR A 28 -9.92 -14.41 3.37
CA TYR A 28 -9.07 -14.98 4.41
C TYR A 28 -7.62 -14.56 4.28
N ILE A 29 -7.00 -14.25 5.43
CA ILE A 29 -5.57 -14.03 5.56
C ILE A 29 -5.07 -14.87 6.73
N GLU A 30 -3.92 -15.52 6.57
CA GLU A 30 -3.27 -16.25 7.66
C GLU A 30 -2.91 -15.31 8.82
N GLY A 31 -3.28 -15.69 10.03
CA GLY A 31 -3.00 -14.94 11.25
C GLY A 31 -4.05 -15.13 12.33
N SER A 32 -3.71 -14.67 13.53
CA SER A 32 -4.59 -14.68 14.70
C SER A 32 -4.57 -13.29 15.34
N ILE A 33 -5.40 -12.39 14.83
CA ILE A 33 -5.58 -11.02 15.33
C ILE A 33 -7.07 -10.75 15.51
N GLU A 34 -7.46 -10.04 16.56
CA GLU A 34 -8.84 -9.60 16.77
C GLU A 34 -8.98 -8.08 16.57
N GLY A 35 -10.18 -7.63 16.19
CA GLY A 35 -10.51 -6.21 16.06
C GLY A 35 -10.05 -5.61 14.74
N ARG A 36 -9.36 -4.47 14.78
CA ARG A 36 -8.82 -3.81 13.57
C ARG A 36 -7.35 -4.13 13.38
N ALA A 37 -6.95 -4.27 12.14
CA ALA A 37 -5.57 -4.52 11.76
C ALA A 37 -5.18 -3.75 10.50
N LEU A 38 -3.89 -3.70 10.25
CA LEU A 38 -3.32 -3.25 8.98
C LEU A 38 -2.76 -4.46 8.21
N ILE A 39 -2.77 -4.40 6.89
CA ILE A 39 -2.12 -5.41 6.04
C ILE A 39 -0.78 -4.88 5.57
N GLU A 40 0.29 -5.61 5.89
CA GLU A 40 1.61 -5.48 5.29
C GLU A 40 1.79 -6.50 4.16
N VAL A 41 2.16 -6.01 2.98
CA VAL A 41 2.70 -6.86 1.91
C VAL A 41 4.21 -7.00 2.11
N VAL A 42 4.68 -8.24 2.29
CA VAL A 42 6.09 -8.53 2.61
C VAL A 42 7.00 -7.97 1.53
N GLY A 43 7.93 -7.10 1.93
CA GLY A 43 8.87 -6.43 1.01
C GLY A 43 8.33 -5.14 0.39
N TYR A 44 7.04 -4.84 0.54
CA TYR A 44 6.39 -3.66 -0.01
C TYR A 44 5.99 -2.70 1.10
N GLY A 45 5.41 -3.16 2.21
CA GLY A 45 5.00 -2.34 3.36
C GLY A 45 3.50 -2.46 3.65
N ILE A 46 2.99 -1.66 4.60
CA ILE A 46 1.55 -1.57 4.85
C ILE A 46 0.86 -1.00 3.61
N VAL A 47 -0.33 -1.54 3.26
CA VAL A 47 -1.12 -1.14 2.08
C VAL A 47 -2.62 -1.04 2.35
N ALA A 48 -3.13 -1.56 3.48
CA ALA A 48 -4.55 -1.57 3.76
C ALA A 48 -4.89 -1.55 5.26
N GLU A 49 -6.07 -1.05 5.58
CA GLU A 49 -6.76 -1.21 6.87
C GLU A 49 -7.88 -2.24 6.72
N VAL A 50 -8.01 -3.13 7.69
CA VAL A 50 -9.03 -4.15 7.75
C VAL A 50 -9.73 -4.24 9.10
N GLU A 51 -10.95 -4.73 9.07
CA GLU A 51 -11.68 -5.21 10.24
C GLU A 51 -11.72 -6.74 10.22
N ILE A 52 -11.33 -7.37 11.33
CA ILE A 52 -11.38 -8.82 11.48
C ILE A 52 -12.79 -9.21 11.89
N MET A 53 -13.45 -9.99 11.03
CA MET A 53 -14.81 -10.46 11.26
C MET A 53 -14.84 -11.71 12.15
N LEU A 54 -13.93 -12.65 11.92
CA LEU A 54 -13.75 -13.84 12.74
C LEU A 54 -12.31 -14.38 12.59
N VAL A 55 -11.88 -15.16 13.59
CA VAL A 55 -10.66 -15.96 13.54
C VAL A 55 -11.05 -17.43 13.64
N GLU A 56 -10.52 -18.27 12.75
CA GLU A 56 -10.76 -19.70 12.77
C GLU A 56 -9.49 -20.50 12.52
N THR A 57 -9.39 -21.64 13.19
CA THR A 57 -8.29 -22.60 13.02
C THR A 57 -8.73 -23.65 12.00
N THR A 58 -8.17 -23.60 10.79
CA THR A 58 -8.60 -24.42 9.65
C THR A 58 -7.43 -24.71 8.71
N THR A 59 -7.62 -25.62 7.75
CA THR A 59 -6.72 -25.74 6.59
C THR A 59 -6.90 -24.53 5.68
N ARG A 60 -5.92 -24.26 4.81
CA ARG A 60 -5.94 -23.07 3.95
C ARG A 60 -7.27 -22.91 3.19
N PRO A 61 -8.03 -21.81 3.40
CA PRO A 61 -9.29 -21.58 2.71
C PRO A 61 -9.12 -21.46 1.20
N ASP A 62 -10.11 -21.93 0.45
CA ASP A 62 -10.12 -21.80 -1.02
C ASP A 62 -10.23 -20.33 -1.44
N ASP A 63 -9.30 -19.89 -2.27
CA ASP A 63 -9.28 -18.55 -2.86
C ASP A 63 -8.62 -18.61 -4.25
N ARG A 64 -9.21 -17.93 -5.24
CA ARG A 64 -8.71 -17.86 -6.61
C ARG A 64 -7.36 -17.13 -6.75
N TYR A 65 -6.95 -16.38 -5.74
CA TYR A 65 -5.72 -15.59 -5.74
C TYR A 65 -4.53 -16.31 -5.11
N TRP A 66 -4.69 -17.54 -4.60
CA TRP A 66 -3.54 -18.37 -4.23
C TRP A 66 -2.68 -18.66 -5.45
N ARG A 67 -1.38 -18.39 -5.34
CA ARG A 67 -0.37 -18.72 -6.37
C ARG A 67 0.18 -20.12 -6.20
N THR A 68 0.15 -20.65 -4.98
CA THR A 68 0.64 -21.98 -4.65
C THR A 68 -0.49 -22.98 -4.46
N ARG A 69 -0.19 -24.27 -4.53
CA ARG A 69 -1.14 -25.32 -4.18
C ARG A 69 -1.44 -25.29 -2.67
N PRO A 70 -2.66 -25.66 -2.25
CA PRO A 70 -2.98 -25.78 -0.84
C PRO A 70 -2.12 -26.86 -0.19
N ASP A 71 -1.69 -26.56 1.03
CA ASP A 71 -1.13 -27.54 1.95
C ASP A 71 -2.24 -27.99 2.92
N ASP A 72 -2.11 -29.20 3.45
CA ASP A 72 -3.03 -29.76 4.45
C ASP A 72 -2.70 -29.27 5.87
N GLU A 73 -1.90 -28.20 6.00
CA GLU A 73 -1.51 -27.64 7.28
C GLU A 73 -2.66 -26.82 7.90
N VAL A 74 -2.97 -27.13 9.15
CA VAL A 74 -3.95 -26.40 9.95
C VAL A 74 -3.27 -25.20 10.60
N ARG A 75 -3.79 -24.00 10.31
CA ARG A 75 -3.29 -22.71 10.83
C ARG A 75 -4.46 -21.82 11.23
N ASP A 76 -4.17 -20.71 11.89
CA ASP A 76 -5.18 -19.70 12.17
C ASP A 76 -5.35 -18.76 10.98
N TYR A 77 -6.59 -18.51 10.59
CA TYR A 77 -6.97 -17.59 9.54
C TYR A 77 -7.96 -16.56 10.06
N CYS A 78 -7.72 -15.30 9.71
CA CYS A 78 -8.64 -14.21 9.93
C CYS A 78 -9.49 -14.03 8.67
N LEU A 79 -10.82 -14.06 8.82
CA LEU A 79 -11.72 -13.50 7.80
C LEU A 79 -11.74 -11.98 7.99
N VAL A 80 -11.35 -11.25 6.95
CA VAL A 80 -11.17 -9.81 7.02
C VAL A 80 -12.08 -9.09 6.03
N ASP A 81 -12.52 -7.90 6.42
CA ASP A 81 -13.18 -6.94 5.53
C ASP A 81 -12.27 -5.71 5.34
N LEU A 82 -12.16 -5.22 4.10
CA LEU A 82 -11.28 -4.10 3.77
C LEU A 82 -11.96 -2.76 4.06
N VAL A 83 -11.42 -2.04 5.05
CA VAL A 83 -11.89 -0.71 5.45
C VAL A 83 -11.24 0.37 4.58
N GLY A 84 -9.96 0.19 4.24
CA GLY A 84 -9.22 1.14 3.41
C GLY A 84 -8.09 0.45 2.65
N LEU A 85 -7.82 0.92 1.44
CA LEU A 85 -6.80 0.36 0.56
C LEU A 85 -6.03 1.48 -0.13
N ASP A 86 -4.71 1.51 0.04
CA ASP A 86 -3.85 2.50 -0.60
C ASP A 86 -2.46 1.90 -0.88
N PHE A 87 -2.20 1.59 -2.15
CA PHE A 87 -0.91 1.11 -2.64
C PHE A 87 0.12 2.22 -2.89
N HIS A 88 -0.31 3.49 -2.93
CA HIS A 88 0.55 4.66 -3.17
C HIS A 88 0.96 5.35 -1.85
N HIS A 89 0.33 4.96 -0.74
CA HIS A 89 0.68 5.44 0.58
C HIS A 89 2.19 5.24 0.87
N PRO A 90 2.90 6.19 1.50
CA PRO A 90 4.31 5.99 1.83
C PRO A 90 4.44 4.72 2.68
N LEU A 91 5.15 3.77 2.08
CA LEU A 91 5.24 2.40 2.54
C LEU A 91 5.85 2.35 3.95
N LEU A 92 5.03 2.12 4.97
CA LEU A 92 5.50 1.73 6.29
C LEU A 92 6.01 0.29 6.20
N LYS A 93 7.33 0.10 6.24
CA LYS A 93 7.96 -1.21 6.06
C LYS A 93 8.33 -1.84 7.39
N SER A 94 8.43 -3.17 7.42
CA SER A 94 9.09 -3.90 8.52
C SER A 94 10.40 -3.21 8.92
N GLY A 95 10.57 -2.96 10.22
CA GLY A 95 11.69 -2.20 10.80
C GLY A 95 11.38 -0.74 11.13
N MET A 96 10.31 -0.16 10.58
CA MET A 96 9.77 1.14 11.03
C MET A 96 8.81 1.02 12.22
N TYR A 97 8.38 -0.20 12.49
CA TYR A 97 7.55 -0.60 13.61
C TYR A 97 7.93 -2.04 14.01
N ASP A 98 7.50 -2.43 15.19
CA ASP A 98 7.70 -3.78 15.73
C ASP A 98 6.37 -4.40 16.21
N VAL A 99 6.44 -5.64 16.69
CA VAL A 99 5.28 -6.39 17.20
C VAL A 99 4.57 -5.71 18.37
N SER A 100 5.27 -4.85 19.13
CA SER A 100 4.74 -4.11 20.27
C SER A 100 4.06 -2.80 19.88
N THR A 101 4.25 -2.35 18.63
CA THR A 101 3.65 -1.11 18.15
C THR A 101 2.14 -1.27 18.06
N SER A 102 1.41 -0.40 18.76
CA SER A 102 -0.05 -0.49 18.85
C SER A 102 -0.73 -0.17 17.51
N TYR A 103 -1.91 -0.73 17.28
CA TYR A 103 -2.77 -0.37 16.16
C TYR A 103 -2.97 1.14 16.05
N ALA A 104 -3.27 1.84 17.15
CA ALA A 104 -3.51 3.27 17.14
C ALA A 104 -2.29 4.07 16.66
N THR A 105 -1.08 3.67 17.09
CA THR A 105 0.17 4.30 16.65
C THR A 105 0.44 4.03 15.17
N LEU A 106 0.27 2.77 14.72
CA LEU A 106 0.43 2.43 13.31
C LEU A 106 -0.57 3.14 12.43
N LYS A 107 -1.83 3.26 12.89
CA LYS A 107 -2.88 3.98 12.18
C LYS A 107 -2.59 5.47 12.10
N ASP A 108 -2.07 6.10 13.16
CA ASP A 108 -1.61 7.49 13.09
C ASP A 108 -0.44 7.65 12.11
N MET A 109 0.55 6.77 12.16
CA MET A 109 1.68 6.80 11.21
C MET A 109 1.22 6.59 9.77
N TRP A 110 0.23 5.73 9.56
CA TRP A 110 -0.43 5.50 8.29
C TRP A 110 -1.17 6.78 7.89
N ASP A 111 -2.15 7.26 8.63
CA ASP A 111 -2.94 8.45 8.28
C ASP A 111 -2.09 9.71 8.03
N ARG A 112 -0.96 9.85 8.74
CA ARG A 112 -0.01 10.96 8.56
C ARG A 112 0.96 10.75 7.42
N GLY A 113 1.09 9.55 6.88
CA GLY A 113 1.91 9.31 5.70
C GLY A 113 1.47 10.14 4.49
N TYR A 114 0.17 10.36 4.33
CA TYR A 114 -0.38 11.23 3.29
C TYR A 114 -0.49 12.72 3.70
N GLN A 115 -0.12 13.10 4.93
CA GLN A 115 -0.09 14.53 5.28
C GLN A 115 1.06 15.22 4.55
N VAL A 116 0.78 15.65 3.32
CA VAL A 116 1.50 16.75 2.67
C VAL A 116 1.18 17.99 3.51
N PRO A 117 2.10 18.52 4.32
CA PRO A 117 1.85 19.73 5.10
C PRO A 117 1.92 20.89 4.12
N SER A 118 0.81 21.15 3.45
CA SER A 118 0.67 22.30 2.60
C SER A 118 0.61 23.56 3.48
N GLN A 119 1.74 24.22 3.73
CA GLN A 119 1.73 25.62 4.16
C GLN A 119 1.45 26.58 2.99
N ARG A 120 1.47 26.09 1.73
CA ARG A 120 1.45 26.92 0.51
C ARG A 120 0.17 26.84 -0.33
N TRP A 121 -0.82 26.02 0.03
CA TRP A 121 -1.93 25.77 -0.89
C TRP A 121 -3.15 26.60 -0.53
N THR A 122 -3.46 27.54 -1.42
CA THR A 122 -4.78 28.17 -1.48
C THR A 122 -5.74 27.21 -2.18
N ARG A 123 -7.04 27.39 -1.97
CA ARG A 123 -8.07 26.60 -2.67
C ARG A 123 -7.84 26.56 -4.19
N GLN A 124 -7.42 27.70 -4.77
CA GLN A 124 -7.16 27.83 -6.19
C GLN A 124 -5.93 27.04 -6.65
N THR A 125 -4.83 27.05 -5.88
CA THR A 125 -3.63 26.28 -6.24
C THR A 125 -3.84 24.78 -6.04
N TYR A 126 -4.65 24.38 -5.06
CA TYR A 126 -5.08 22.99 -4.87
C TYR A 126 -6.00 22.49 -5.98
N GLU A 127 -7.03 23.25 -6.36
CA GLU A 127 -7.89 22.90 -7.49
C GLU A 127 -7.10 22.83 -8.82
N THR A 128 -6.11 23.71 -9.01
CA THR A 128 -5.22 23.70 -10.18
C THR A 128 -4.30 22.48 -10.20
N HIS A 129 -3.71 22.13 -9.06
CA HIS A 129 -2.91 20.91 -8.94
C HIS A 129 -3.76 19.66 -9.13
N LEU A 130 -4.93 19.56 -8.50
CA LEU A 130 -5.85 18.43 -8.72
C LEU A 130 -6.29 18.33 -10.18
N ALA A 131 -6.50 19.45 -10.87
CA ALA A 131 -6.78 19.45 -12.30
C ALA A 131 -5.58 18.94 -13.12
N ARG A 132 -4.34 19.36 -12.78
CA ARG A 132 -3.09 18.88 -13.41
C ARG A 132 -2.83 17.40 -13.12
N GLU A 133 -3.04 16.95 -11.89
CA GLU A 133 -2.94 15.54 -11.51
C GLU A 133 -3.99 14.69 -12.21
N ARG A 134 -5.26 15.12 -12.26
CA ARG A 134 -6.29 14.40 -13.03
C ARG A 134 -5.95 14.30 -14.52
N MET A 135 -5.26 15.30 -15.08
CA MET A 135 -4.74 15.24 -16.46
C MET A 135 -3.56 14.27 -16.62
N MET A 136 -2.86 13.93 -15.52
CA MET A 136 -1.68 13.05 -15.51
C MET A 136 -1.92 11.67 -14.86
N MET A 137 -3.05 11.45 -14.16
CA MET A 137 -3.47 10.20 -13.52
C MET A 137 -3.59 9.01 -14.50
N HIS A 138 -3.57 9.27 -15.81
CA HIS A 138 -3.58 8.24 -16.85
C HIS A 138 -2.21 8.04 -17.52
N ARG A 139 -1.18 8.76 -17.09
CA ARG A 139 0.18 8.60 -17.61
C ARG A 139 0.93 7.61 -16.74
N ILE A 140 1.02 6.39 -17.24
CA ILE A 140 2.02 5.43 -16.79
C ILE A 140 3.40 6.03 -17.12
N ALA A 141 4.33 6.00 -16.17
CA ALA A 141 5.70 6.43 -16.43
C ALA A 141 6.29 5.58 -17.56
N SER A 142 6.94 6.19 -18.54
CA SER A 142 7.67 5.46 -19.59
C SER A 142 9.03 4.93 -19.12
N VAL A 143 9.34 5.13 -17.83
CA VAL A 143 10.61 4.81 -17.18
C VAL A 143 10.31 4.04 -15.90
N THR A 144 11.31 3.34 -15.38
CA THR A 144 11.25 2.62 -14.11
C THR A 144 12.26 3.17 -13.08
N ALA A 145 13.20 4.00 -13.54
CA ALA A 145 14.17 4.68 -12.68
C ALA A 145 13.62 5.99 -12.08
N CYS A 146 13.87 6.17 -10.79
CA CYS A 146 13.61 7.43 -10.11
C CYS A 146 14.60 8.51 -10.57
N THR A 147 14.08 9.65 -11.02
CA THR A 147 14.90 10.79 -11.46
C THR A 147 15.71 11.41 -10.30
N SER A 148 15.21 11.30 -9.06
CA SER A 148 15.86 11.90 -7.88
C SER A 148 16.97 11.02 -7.30
N CYS A 149 16.71 9.74 -7.02
CA CYS A 149 17.70 8.85 -6.39
C CYS A 149 18.39 7.87 -7.35
N GLY A 150 17.98 7.82 -8.62
CA GLY A 150 18.55 6.92 -9.63
C GLY A 150 18.19 5.44 -9.46
N VAL A 151 17.45 5.07 -8.42
CA VAL A 151 17.03 3.68 -8.19
C VAL A 151 16.04 3.25 -9.27
N ASP A 152 16.31 2.11 -9.89
CA ASP A 152 15.37 1.44 -10.78
C ASP A 152 14.37 0.61 -9.98
N LEU A 153 13.09 0.95 -10.09
CA LEU A 153 12.03 0.23 -9.40
C LEU A 153 11.78 -1.14 -10.04
N ILE A 154 12.25 -1.41 -11.27
CA ILE A 154 12.05 -2.71 -11.92
C ILE A 154 12.71 -3.84 -11.13
N ASP A 155 13.86 -3.56 -10.51
CA ASP A 155 14.64 -4.52 -9.73
C ASP A 155 13.86 -5.05 -8.51
N ARG A 156 12.91 -4.26 -8.02
CA ARG A 156 12.13 -4.57 -6.81
C ARG A 156 10.65 -4.85 -7.09
N TYR A 157 10.09 -4.21 -8.10
CA TYR A 157 8.64 -4.19 -8.36
C TYR A 157 8.28 -4.78 -9.74
N GLY A 158 9.28 -5.25 -10.50
CA GLY A 158 9.10 -5.94 -11.77
C GLY A 158 8.23 -5.16 -12.75
N ALA A 159 7.30 -5.86 -13.41
CA ALA A 159 6.43 -5.28 -14.42
C ALA A 159 5.52 -4.15 -13.91
N MET A 160 5.38 -3.95 -12.59
CA MET A 160 4.58 -2.87 -12.02
C MET A 160 5.36 -1.58 -11.75
N ALA A 161 6.69 -1.59 -11.88
CA ALA A 161 7.56 -0.47 -11.53
C ALA A 161 7.14 0.87 -12.17
N HIS A 162 6.69 0.86 -13.43
CA HIS A 162 6.24 2.04 -14.15
C HIS A 162 4.95 2.68 -13.59
N ARG A 163 4.17 1.94 -12.80
CA ARG A 163 2.94 2.44 -12.14
C ARG A 163 3.23 3.05 -10.78
N LEU A 164 4.41 2.77 -10.23
CA LEU A 164 4.80 3.19 -8.88
C LEU A 164 5.60 4.48 -8.88
N LEU A 165 6.09 4.92 -10.05
CA LEU A 165 6.67 6.25 -10.17
C LEU A 165 5.55 7.29 -10.17
N GLU A 166 5.78 8.35 -9.40
CA GLU A 166 4.89 9.48 -9.25
C GLU A 166 5.47 10.67 -10.00
N TYR A 167 4.63 11.43 -10.69
CA TYR A 167 5.07 12.62 -11.40
C TYR A 167 5.04 13.82 -10.44
N HIS A 168 6.21 14.26 -10.00
CA HIS A 168 6.33 15.48 -9.21
C HIS A 168 6.36 16.69 -10.14
N LEU A 169 5.48 17.67 -9.90
CA LEU A 169 5.43 18.94 -10.63
C LEU A 169 6.06 20.05 -9.77
N GLU A 170 7.11 20.68 -10.29
CA GLU A 170 7.75 21.85 -9.71
C GLU A 170 7.72 23.00 -10.73
N GLY A 171 6.84 23.97 -10.48
CA GLY A 171 6.55 25.07 -11.43
C GLY A 171 5.92 24.57 -12.74
N ASP A 172 6.63 24.76 -13.84
CA ASP A 172 6.24 24.33 -15.19
C ASP A 172 6.96 23.07 -15.67
N SER A 173 7.87 22.53 -14.85
CA SER A 173 8.60 21.29 -15.12
C SER A 173 8.14 20.18 -14.19
N GLY A 174 8.35 18.93 -14.59
CA GLY A 174 8.10 17.81 -13.70
C GLY A 174 9.02 16.64 -13.94
N MET A 175 9.07 15.75 -12.97
CA MET A 175 9.99 14.62 -12.94
C MET A 175 9.31 13.37 -12.39
N TRP A 176 9.67 12.21 -12.90
CA TRP A 176 9.21 10.93 -12.37
C TRP A 176 10.09 10.52 -11.18
N VAL A 177 9.50 10.40 -10.01
CA VAL A 177 10.18 10.08 -8.76
C VAL A 177 9.54 8.88 -8.08
N CYS A 178 10.33 8.13 -7.30
CA CYS A 178 9.76 7.07 -6.47
C CYS A 178 8.96 7.71 -5.33
N PRO A 179 7.99 6.99 -4.74
CA PRO A 179 7.14 7.54 -3.68
C PRO A 179 7.96 8.08 -2.49
N THR A 180 9.10 7.44 -2.19
CA THR A 180 10.03 7.89 -1.14
C THR A 180 10.69 9.23 -1.47
N CYS A 181 11.18 9.42 -2.69
CA CYS A 181 11.79 10.67 -3.13
C CYS A 181 10.75 11.78 -3.30
N HIS A 182 9.57 11.45 -3.82
CA HIS A 182 8.49 12.41 -3.95
C HIS A 182 8.12 13.01 -2.59
N LYS A 183 8.01 12.15 -1.57
CA LYS A 183 7.84 12.55 -0.18
C LYS A 183 8.97 13.46 0.31
N ALA A 184 10.23 13.06 0.10
CA ALA A 184 11.39 13.84 0.55
C ALA A 184 11.41 15.26 -0.03
N ILE A 185 11.02 15.42 -1.30
CA ILE A 185 10.93 16.74 -1.96
C ILE A 185 9.92 17.65 -1.23
N HIS A 186 8.75 17.12 -0.85
CA HIS A 186 7.73 17.91 -0.13
C HIS A 186 8.04 18.14 1.37
N HIS A 187 9.02 17.46 1.95
CA HIS A 187 9.43 17.63 3.36
C HIS A 187 10.76 18.37 3.55
N ALA A 188 11.54 18.58 2.48
CA ALA A 188 12.82 19.29 2.55
C ALA A 188 12.67 20.83 2.60
N GLU A 189 11.45 21.35 2.41
CA GLU A 189 11.11 22.78 2.50
C GLU A 189 10.42 23.17 3.82
#